data_AF-A0A8U1F1K6-F1
#
_entry.id   AF-A0A8U1F1K6-F1
#
_cell.length_a   1.000
_cell.length_b   1.000
_cell.length_c   1.000
_cell.angle_alpha   90.00
_cell.angle_beta   90.00
_cell.angle_gamma   90.00
#
_symmetry.space_group_name_H-M   'P 1'
#
loop_
_entity.id
_entity.type
_entity.pdbx_description
1 polymer ?
#
loop_
_entity_poly.entity_id
_entity_poly.type
_entity_poly.pdbx_seq_one_letter_code
_entity_poly.pdbx_strand_id
1 'polypeptide(L)'
;MNTLFNTLFEAEEASHYQNGVYLRPRTYDLKESNVQLKLTVVDTVGFGDQINKEESFKPIVDYIDTQFETYLQEEMKIKRSLFDYHDTRIHICLYFIAPTGHSLKSLDLVTMKKLDSKVNIIPVIAKADTISKSELHKFKIKIMSELVSNGVQIHQFPTEDEAVTEINSSMNAHLPFAVVGSVEEVKVGNKMVKARLYPWGTVQVENESHCDFVKLREMLLRVNMEDLREQTHARHYELYRRCKLEELGFTDTDPDNKPFSLQETYEAKRKEFLGDLQHKEDEMRQMFVNKVKETEAELKEKERELHERFEQLKRMHQEEKRNLEEKRSDLEEEMNDFNRRKVAAETLMGQSLQGSSQLFRKDKKK
;
A
#
# COMPACT_ATOMS: atom_id res chain seq x y z
N MET A 1 22.78 -19.22 -5.70
CA MET A 1 23.11 -17.91 -6.30
C MET A 1 24.57 -17.52 -6.14
N ASN A 2 25.17 -17.56 -4.94
CA ASN A 2 26.60 -17.19 -4.73
C ASN A 2 27.59 -17.93 -5.63
N THR A 3 27.35 -19.23 -5.86
CA THR A 3 28.17 -20.02 -6.79
C THR A 3 27.93 -19.65 -8.25
N LEU A 4 26.70 -19.25 -8.61
CA LEU A 4 26.26 -18.96 -9.99
C LEU A 4 26.95 -17.72 -10.58
N PHE A 5 27.07 -16.65 -9.80
CA PHE A 5 27.68 -15.38 -10.24
C PHE A 5 29.09 -15.15 -9.69
N ASN A 6 29.70 -16.16 -9.04
CA ASN A 6 31.00 -16.04 -8.38
C ASN A 6 31.13 -14.84 -7.43
N THR A 7 30.01 -14.32 -6.94
CA THR A 7 29.91 -13.17 -6.03
C THR A 7 29.32 -13.64 -4.72
N LEU A 8 29.85 -13.12 -3.62
CA LEU A 8 29.23 -13.27 -2.31
C LEU A 8 28.00 -12.36 -2.28
N PHE A 9 26.83 -12.90 -2.63
CA PHE A 9 25.60 -12.22 -2.27
C PHE A 9 25.40 -12.40 -0.76
N GLU A 10 25.12 -11.30 -0.07
CA GLU A 10 24.83 -11.28 1.36
C GLU A 10 23.59 -12.13 1.65
N ALA A 11 23.76 -13.43 1.90
CA ALA A 11 22.66 -14.28 2.32
C ALA A 11 22.50 -14.12 3.84
N GLU A 12 21.44 -13.44 4.29
CA GLU A 12 21.01 -13.62 5.67
C GLU A 12 20.27 -14.95 5.73
N GLU A 13 20.63 -15.80 6.68
CA GLU A 13 19.90 -17.05 6.91
C GLU A 13 18.48 -16.72 7.36
N ALA A 14 17.50 -17.03 6.53
CA ALA A 14 16.11 -16.90 6.91
C ALA A 14 15.71 -18.06 7.83
N SER A 15 14.99 -17.72 8.90
CA SER A 15 14.38 -18.69 9.80
C SER A 15 13.28 -19.50 9.09
N HIS A 16 13.10 -20.76 9.49
CA HIS A 16 11.98 -21.62 9.04
C HIS A 16 10.65 -21.31 9.74
N TYR A 17 10.64 -20.38 10.70
CA TYR A 17 9.45 -20.03 11.49
C TYR A 17 8.72 -18.79 10.95
N GLN A 18 8.81 -18.53 9.65
CA GLN A 18 8.18 -17.38 9.03
C GLN A 18 6.66 -17.61 8.90
N ASN A 19 5.89 -16.62 9.36
CA ASN A 19 4.42 -16.68 9.35
C ASN A 19 3.81 -16.59 7.94
N GLY A 20 4.59 -16.21 6.93
CA GLY A 20 4.14 -16.10 5.55
C GLY A 20 5.30 -16.00 4.57
N VAL A 21 4.97 -16.00 3.29
CA VAL A 21 5.93 -15.86 2.18
C VAL A 21 6.12 -14.39 1.88
N TYR A 22 7.37 -13.94 1.78
CA TYR A 22 7.71 -12.61 1.30
C TYR A 22 8.94 -12.66 0.39
N LEU A 23 9.09 -11.62 -0.43
CA LEU A 23 10.17 -11.50 -1.39
C LEU A 23 11.17 -10.44 -0.95
N ARG A 24 12.46 -10.74 -1.15
CA ARG A 24 13.56 -9.83 -0.82
C ARG A 24 14.37 -9.53 -2.08
N PRO A 25 14.12 -8.39 -2.76
CA PRO A 25 14.94 -7.97 -3.87
C PRO A 25 16.27 -7.39 -3.40
N ARG A 26 17.35 -7.72 -4.11
CA ARG A 26 18.69 -7.18 -3.91
C ARG A 26 19.33 -6.89 -5.25
N THR A 27 19.78 -5.66 -5.43
CA THR A 27 20.38 -5.20 -6.68
C THR A 27 21.89 -5.08 -6.53
N TYR A 28 22.61 -5.61 -7.53
CA TYR A 28 24.05 -5.64 -7.60
C TYR A 28 24.50 -5.11 -8.95
N ASP A 29 25.48 -4.21 -8.93
CA ASP A 29 26.13 -3.75 -10.15
C ASP A 29 27.33 -4.65 -10.44
N LEU A 30 27.20 -5.48 -11.46
CA LEU A 30 28.21 -6.44 -11.91
C LEU A 30 28.83 -5.94 -13.21
N LYS A 31 30.11 -6.29 -13.41
CA LYS A 31 30.79 -6.11 -14.69
C LYS A 31 31.19 -7.48 -15.20
N GLU A 32 30.47 -7.97 -16.20
CA GLU A 32 30.78 -9.23 -16.86
C GLU A 32 31.36 -8.93 -18.24
N SER A 33 32.63 -9.32 -18.43
CA SER A 33 33.43 -8.92 -19.61
C SER A 33 33.47 -7.39 -19.80
N ASN A 34 32.78 -6.87 -20.81
CA ASN A 34 32.72 -5.44 -21.17
C ASN A 34 31.33 -4.81 -20.94
N VAL A 35 30.36 -5.57 -20.43
CA VAL A 35 28.99 -5.09 -20.20
C VAL A 35 28.81 -4.79 -18.71
N GLN A 36 28.26 -3.61 -18.41
CA GLN A 36 27.77 -3.29 -17.08
C GLN A 36 26.37 -3.90 -16.92
N LEU A 37 26.26 -4.87 -16.02
CA LEU A 37 25.02 -5.59 -15.74
C LEU A 37 24.51 -5.17 -14.36
N LYS A 38 23.33 -4.54 -14.32
CA LYS A 38 22.61 -4.28 -13.08
C LYS A 38 21.70 -5.48 -12.79
N LEU A 39 22.19 -6.40 -11.98
CA LEU A 39 21.50 -7.65 -11.66
C LEU A 39 20.65 -7.46 -10.39
N THR A 40 19.34 -7.70 -10.48
CA THR A 40 18.46 -7.80 -9.30
C THR A 40 18.13 -9.25 -9.04
N VAL A 41 18.51 -9.75 -7.86
CA VAL A 41 18.17 -11.08 -7.36
C VAL A 41 17.03 -10.94 -6.37
N VAL A 42 15.92 -11.65 -6.59
CA VAL A 42 14.77 -11.64 -5.69
C VAL A 42 14.64 -13.00 -5.04
N ASP A 43 14.90 -13.06 -3.74
CA ASP A 43 14.83 -14.29 -2.95
C ASP A 43 13.42 -14.46 -2.36
N THR A 44 12.88 -15.67 -2.43
CA THR A 44 11.66 -16.06 -1.70
C THR A 44 12.03 -16.53 -0.30
N VAL A 45 11.41 -15.93 0.71
CA VAL A 45 11.62 -16.29 2.11
C VAL A 45 10.34 -16.91 2.67
N GLY A 46 10.47 -18.00 3.42
CA GLY A 46 9.35 -18.69 4.05
C GLY A 46 8.55 -19.58 3.09
N PHE A 47 8.99 -19.79 1.84
CA PHE A 47 8.24 -20.58 0.86
C PHE A 47 8.18 -22.06 1.26
N GLY A 48 6.97 -22.55 1.54
CA GLY A 48 6.72 -23.95 1.88
C GLY A 48 6.95 -24.33 3.35
N ASP A 49 7.26 -23.35 4.21
CA ASP A 49 7.45 -23.54 5.66
C ASP A 49 6.12 -23.60 6.43
N GLN A 50 5.07 -22.93 5.93
CA GLN A 50 3.77 -22.88 6.61
C GLN A 50 3.03 -24.22 6.56
N ILE A 51 2.16 -24.48 7.54
CA ILE A 51 1.30 -25.68 7.53
C ILE A 51 0.24 -25.56 6.42
N ASN A 52 -0.42 -24.40 6.30
CA ASN A 52 -1.29 -24.10 5.18
C ASN A 52 -0.48 -23.47 4.04
N LYS A 53 -0.47 -24.15 2.88
CA LYS A 53 0.35 -23.79 1.70
C LYS A 53 -0.48 -23.42 0.48
N GLU A 54 -1.81 -23.31 0.63
CA GLU A 54 -2.72 -23.08 -0.50
C GLU A 54 -2.43 -21.77 -1.23
N GLU A 55 -2.04 -20.73 -0.50
CA GLU A 55 -1.83 -19.38 -1.04
C GLU A 55 -0.37 -18.92 -1.03
N SER A 56 0.59 -19.84 -0.86
CA SER A 56 2.02 -19.51 -0.82
C SER A 56 2.53 -18.86 -2.10
N PHE A 57 1.84 -19.03 -3.23
CA PHE A 57 2.19 -18.40 -4.51
C PHE A 57 1.72 -16.94 -4.62
N LYS A 58 0.72 -16.50 -3.83
CA LYS A 58 0.13 -15.15 -3.97
C LYS A 58 1.17 -14.04 -3.83
N PRO A 59 2.01 -14.00 -2.77
CA PRO A 59 3.00 -12.92 -2.63
C PRO A 59 4.02 -12.89 -3.78
N ILE A 60 4.27 -14.04 -4.41
CA ILE A 60 5.17 -14.16 -5.56
C ILE A 60 4.52 -13.55 -6.80
N VAL A 61 3.27 -13.93 -7.07
CA VAL A 61 2.49 -13.41 -8.19
C VAL A 61 2.26 -11.91 -8.03
N ASP A 62 1.86 -11.45 -6.85
CA ASP A 62 1.58 -10.05 -6.56
C ASP A 62 2.82 -9.18 -6.80
N TYR A 63 4.01 -9.68 -6.44
CA TYR A 63 5.26 -8.95 -6.72
C TYR A 63 5.55 -8.85 -8.21
N ILE A 64 5.39 -9.95 -8.97
CA ILE A 64 5.59 -9.95 -10.43
C ILE A 64 4.62 -8.98 -11.09
N ASP A 65 3.33 -9.06 -10.72
CA ASP A 65 2.29 -8.17 -11.24
C ASP A 65 2.57 -6.71 -10.86
N THR A 66 3.09 -6.43 -9.66
CA THR A 66 3.51 -5.08 -9.26
C THR A 66 4.66 -4.56 -10.14
N GLN A 67 5.61 -5.40 -10.55
CA GLN A 67 6.67 -4.96 -11.46
C GLN A 67 6.11 -4.67 -12.86
N PHE A 68 5.18 -5.49 -13.35
CA PHE A 68 4.49 -5.23 -14.62
C PHE A 68 3.65 -3.96 -14.57
N GLU A 69 2.93 -3.73 -13.47
CA GLU A 69 2.15 -2.50 -13.24
C GLU A 69 3.05 -1.27 -13.24
N THR A 70 4.18 -1.31 -12.56
CA THR A 70 5.12 -0.17 -12.50
C THR A 70 5.66 0.15 -13.89
N TYR A 71 5.95 -0.87 -14.70
CA TYR A 71 6.39 -0.70 -16.08
C TYR A 71 5.28 -0.13 -16.97
N LEU A 72 4.05 -0.65 -16.85
CA LEU A 72 2.88 -0.16 -17.58
C LEU A 72 2.57 1.31 -17.25
N GLN A 73 2.66 1.69 -15.97
CA GLN A 73 2.49 3.08 -15.55
C GLN A 73 3.53 4.00 -16.17
N GLU A 74 4.77 3.55 -16.35
CA GLU A 74 5.80 4.32 -17.05
C GLU A 74 5.47 4.47 -18.55
N GLU A 75 5.01 3.40 -19.20
CA GLU A 75 4.57 3.45 -20.60
C GLU A 75 3.38 4.41 -20.82
N MET A 76 2.49 4.49 -19.83
CA MET A 76 1.30 5.33 -19.84
C MET A 76 1.58 6.82 -19.58
N LYS A 77 2.80 7.22 -19.18
CA LYS A 77 3.14 8.62 -18.95
C LYS A 77 3.18 9.42 -20.25
N ILE A 78 2.63 10.64 -20.22
CA ILE A 78 2.65 11.58 -21.35
C ILE A 78 4.09 11.95 -21.76
N LYS A 79 4.96 12.19 -20.76
CA LYS A 79 6.41 12.36 -20.96
C LYS A 79 7.11 11.09 -20.52
N ARG A 80 7.20 10.14 -21.43
CA ARG A 80 7.86 8.85 -21.21
C ARG A 80 9.38 8.93 -21.41
N SER A 81 10.14 8.32 -20.52
CA SER A 81 11.60 8.13 -20.63
C SER A 81 11.95 6.66 -20.48
N LEU A 82 11.46 5.81 -21.39
CA LEU A 82 11.65 4.36 -21.34
C LEU A 82 13.12 3.93 -21.48
N PHE A 83 13.95 4.75 -22.12
CA PHE A 83 15.38 4.46 -22.33
C PHE A 83 16.20 4.60 -21.04
N ASP A 84 15.83 5.53 -20.16
CA ASP A 84 16.47 5.75 -18.86
C ASP A 84 15.76 4.97 -17.73
N TYR A 85 14.63 4.34 -18.03
CA TYR A 85 13.85 3.62 -17.03
C TYR A 85 14.54 2.31 -16.63
N HIS A 86 14.63 2.09 -15.33
CA HIS A 86 15.17 0.84 -14.80
C HIS A 86 14.11 -0.26 -14.86
N ASP A 87 14.28 -1.19 -15.79
CA ASP A 87 13.41 -2.38 -15.89
C ASP A 87 13.59 -3.29 -14.67
N THR A 88 12.52 -3.41 -13.88
CA THR A 88 12.44 -4.23 -12.66
C THR A 88 11.65 -5.52 -12.85
N ARG A 89 11.12 -5.78 -14.05
CA ARG A 89 10.36 -6.99 -14.36
C ARG A 89 11.22 -8.23 -14.16
N ILE A 90 10.60 -9.32 -13.70
CA ILE A 90 11.31 -10.58 -13.52
C ILE A 90 11.50 -11.27 -14.87
N HIS A 91 12.73 -11.32 -15.35
CA HIS A 91 13.03 -11.96 -16.65
C HIS A 91 13.10 -13.48 -16.58
N ILE A 92 13.49 -14.02 -15.41
CA ILE A 92 13.79 -15.45 -15.22
C ILE A 92 13.36 -15.89 -13.82
N CYS A 93 12.68 -17.04 -13.71
CA CYS A 93 12.37 -17.70 -12.46
C CYS A 93 13.09 -19.05 -12.37
N LEU A 94 14.12 -19.14 -11.53
CA LEU A 94 14.76 -20.41 -11.21
C LEU A 94 13.95 -21.15 -10.14
N TYR A 95 13.23 -22.19 -10.55
CA TYR A 95 12.37 -22.95 -9.64
C TYR A 95 13.14 -24.13 -9.04
N PHE A 96 13.47 -24.04 -7.75
CA PHE A 96 14.26 -25.08 -7.06
C PHE A 96 13.37 -26.24 -6.60
N ILE A 97 13.52 -27.38 -7.26
CA ILE A 97 12.85 -28.64 -6.92
C ILE A 97 13.70 -29.38 -5.90
N ALA A 98 13.06 -29.84 -4.82
CA ALA A 98 13.72 -30.64 -3.80
C ALA A 98 14.12 -32.03 -4.37
N PRO A 99 15.31 -32.54 -4.06
CA PRO A 99 15.79 -33.83 -4.55
C PRO A 99 15.15 -35.00 -3.78
N THR A 100 13.84 -35.21 -3.94
CA THR A 100 13.10 -36.29 -3.24
C THR A 100 13.32 -37.65 -3.88
N GLY A 101 13.71 -37.71 -5.16
CA GLY A 101 13.85 -38.94 -5.94
C GLY A 101 12.50 -39.58 -6.36
N HIS A 102 11.38 -38.94 -6.04
CA HIS A 102 10.04 -39.41 -6.36
C HIS A 102 9.39 -38.53 -7.44
N SER A 103 8.33 -37.81 -7.11
CA SER A 103 7.56 -36.91 -7.98
C SER A 103 7.73 -35.45 -7.56
N LEU A 104 7.18 -34.52 -8.33
CA LEU A 104 7.01 -33.13 -7.90
C LEU A 104 6.09 -33.08 -6.68
N LYS A 105 6.32 -32.10 -5.80
CA LYS A 105 5.37 -31.83 -4.72
C LYS A 105 4.13 -31.16 -5.31
N SER A 106 2.99 -31.38 -4.67
CA SER A 106 1.73 -30.70 -5.04
C SER A 106 1.87 -29.17 -4.99
N LEU A 107 2.61 -28.64 -4.01
CA LEU A 107 2.93 -27.22 -3.91
C LEU A 107 3.69 -26.71 -5.13
N ASP A 108 4.67 -27.48 -5.60
CA ASP A 108 5.51 -27.12 -6.75
C ASP A 108 4.64 -27.00 -7.99
N LEU A 109 3.77 -27.99 -8.19
CA LEU A 109 2.86 -28.02 -9.32
C LEU A 109 1.88 -26.84 -9.33
N VAL A 110 1.23 -26.57 -8.21
CA VAL A 110 0.27 -25.46 -8.08
C VAL A 110 0.95 -24.12 -8.31
N THR A 111 2.16 -23.95 -7.76
CA THR A 111 2.90 -22.68 -7.86
C THR A 111 3.42 -22.46 -9.28
N MET A 112 4.04 -23.46 -9.90
CA MET A 112 4.51 -23.36 -11.29
C MET A 112 3.35 -23.10 -12.26
N LYS A 113 2.18 -23.73 -12.04
CA LYS A 113 0.98 -23.50 -12.86
C LYS A 113 0.41 -22.08 -12.74
N LYS A 114 0.69 -21.36 -11.66
CA LYS A 114 0.27 -19.96 -11.49
C LYS A 114 1.31 -18.96 -12.03
N LEU A 115 2.56 -19.39 -12.15
CA LEU A 115 3.68 -18.58 -12.60
C LEU A 115 3.97 -18.75 -14.10
N ASP A 116 3.56 -19.86 -14.74
CA ASP A 116 3.91 -20.21 -16.12
C ASP A 116 3.48 -19.17 -17.17
N SER A 117 2.38 -18.46 -16.93
CA SER A 117 1.92 -17.38 -17.81
C SER A 117 2.58 -16.03 -17.52
N LYS A 118 3.31 -15.88 -16.41
CA LYS A 118 3.86 -14.60 -15.94
C LYS A 118 5.37 -14.48 -16.02
N VAL A 119 6.10 -15.59 -16.01
CA VAL A 119 7.57 -15.57 -15.98
C VAL A 119 8.16 -16.79 -16.68
N ASN A 120 9.35 -16.63 -17.24
CA ASN A 120 10.13 -17.73 -17.81
C ASN A 120 10.61 -18.66 -16.69
N ILE A 121 9.91 -19.79 -16.50
CA ILE A 121 10.27 -20.78 -15.48
C ILE A 121 11.35 -21.72 -16.01
N ILE A 122 12.44 -21.82 -15.26
CA ILE A 122 13.51 -22.80 -15.48
C ILE A 122 13.56 -23.74 -14.26
N PRO A 123 13.12 -25.00 -14.39
CA PRO A 123 13.15 -25.96 -13.31
C PRO A 123 14.58 -26.44 -13.03
N VAL A 124 14.98 -26.40 -11.76
CA VAL A 124 16.33 -26.76 -11.30
C VAL A 124 16.21 -27.71 -10.12
N ILE A 125 16.86 -28.87 -10.19
CA ILE A 125 16.96 -29.81 -9.07
C ILE A 125 18.05 -29.31 -8.13
N ALA A 126 17.65 -28.92 -6.92
CA ALA A 126 18.55 -28.46 -5.87
C ALA A 126 19.32 -29.63 -5.24
N LYS A 127 20.53 -29.38 -4.72
CA LYS A 127 21.34 -30.36 -3.97
C LYS A 127 21.44 -31.70 -4.71
N ALA A 128 21.73 -31.66 -6.01
CA ALA A 128 21.73 -32.84 -6.87
C ALA A 128 22.76 -33.91 -6.45
N ASP A 129 23.74 -33.55 -5.63
CA ASP A 129 24.73 -34.44 -5.02
C ASP A 129 24.12 -35.44 -4.01
N THR A 130 22.84 -35.28 -3.66
CA THR A 130 22.09 -36.24 -2.82
C THR A 130 21.49 -37.41 -3.59
N ILE A 131 21.43 -37.35 -4.92
CA ILE A 131 20.80 -38.37 -5.77
C ILE A 131 21.88 -39.06 -6.62
N SER A 132 21.78 -40.39 -6.78
CA SER A 132 22.68 -41.11 -7.68
C SER A 132 22.40 -40.83 -9.15
N LYS A 133 23.37 -41.03 -10.05
CA LYS A 133 23.20 -40.75 -11.49
C LYS A 133 22.03 -41.52 -12.14
N SER A 134 21.80 -42.77 -11.72
CA SER A 134 20.72 -43.62 -12.25
C SER A 134 19.34 -43.16 -11.76
N GLU A 135 19.25 -42.75 -10.50
CA GLU A 135 18.02 -42.18 -9.93
C GLU A 135 17.74 -40.80 -10.52
N LEU A 136 18.76 -39.96 -10.71
CA LEU A 136 18.64 -38.64 -11.30
C LEU A 136 18.03 -38.70 -12.70
N HIS A 137 18.48 -39.65 -13.53
CA HIS A 137 17.91 -39.85 -14.86
C HIS A 137 16.41 -40.19 -14.81
N LYS A 138 16.01 -41.12 -13.93
CA LYS A 138 14.60 -41.48 -13.73
C LYS A 138 13.79 -40.30 -13.18
N PHE A 139 14.37 -39.54 -12.27
CA PHE A 139 13.75 -38.40 -11.63
C PHE A 139 13.51 -37.24 -12.62
N LYS A 140 14.48 -36.93 -13.49
CA LYS A 140 14.31 -35.95 -14.57
C LYS A 140 13.15 -36.30 -15.49
N ILE A 141 13.09 -37.55 -15.95
CA ILE A 141 12.00 -38.04 -16.82
C ILE A 141 10.64 -37.87 -16.12
N LYS A 142 10.55 -38.24 -14.84
CA LYS A 142 9.31 -38.13 -14.08
C LYS A 142 8.85 -36.69 -13.89
N ILE A 143 9.76 -35.78 -13.51
CA ILE A 143 9.47 -34.34 -13.40
C ILE A 143 8.94 -33.79 -14.72
N MET A 144 9.64 -34.07 -15.83
CA MET A 144 9.23 -33.59 -17.16
C MET A 144 7.88 -34.15 -17.57
N SER A 145 7.64 -35.45 -17.32
CA SER A 145 6.34 -36.09 -17.59
C SER A 145 5.21 -35.44 -16.79
N GLU A 146 5.44 -35.10 -15.52
CA GLU A 146 4.42 -34.45 -14.67
C GLU A 146 4.14 -33.00 -15.09
N LEU A 147 5.17 -32.24 -15.48
CA LEU A 147 5.00 -30.88 -16.00
C LEU A 147 4.17 -30.87 -17.28
N VAL A 148 4.46 -31.79 -18.21
CA VAL A 148 3.72 -31.93 -19.47
C VAL A 148 2.28 -32.38 -19.22
N SER A 149 2.08 -33.38 -18.36
CA SER A 149 0.73 -33.92 -18.07
C SER A 149 -0.21 -32.90 -17.43
N ASN A 150 0.34 -31.94 -16.68
CA ASN A 150 -0.43 -30.85 -16.06
C ASN A 150 -0.44 -29.56 -16.91
N GLY A 151 0.19 -29.59 -18.09
CA GLY A 151 0.28 -28.47 -19.02
C GLY A 151 0.96 -27.24 -18.43
N VAL A 152 1.99 -27.42 -17.59
CA VAL A 152 2.80 -26.32 -17.07
C VAL A 152 3.76 -25.87 -18.16
N GLN A 153 3.70 -24.59 -18.54
CA GLN A 153 4.59 -24.05 -19.55
C GLN A 153 5.93 -23.64 -18.92
N ILE A 154 6.97 -24.40 -19.22
CA ILE A 154 8.35 -24.03 -18.88
C ILE A 154 9.00 -23.30 -20.06
N HIS A 155 10.01 -22.48 -19.76
CA HIS A 155 10.78 -21.84 -20.81
C HIS A 155 11.56 -22.90 -21.61
N GLN A 156 11.42 -22.84 -22.93
CA GLN A 156 12.16 -23.67 -23.88
C GLN A 156 13.02 -22.75 -24.73
N PHE A 157 14.28 -23.12 -24.92
CA PHE A 157 15.21 -22.31 -25.69
C PHE A 157 14.85 -22.36 -27.18
N PRO A 158 14.89 -21.21 -27.87
CA PRO A 158 14.59 -21.15 -29.30
C PRO A 158 15.60 -21.99 -30.10
N THR A 159 15.08 -22.80 -31.02
CA THR A 159 15.87 -23.63 -31.95
C THR A 159 15.70 -23.18 -33.39
N GLU A 160 15.33 -21.92 -33.60
CA GLU A 160 15.05 -21.35 -34.92
C GLU A 160 16.32 -20.85 -35.61
N ASP A 161 17.32 -20.41 -34.84
CA ASP A 161 18.60 -19.93 -35.36
C ASP A 161 19.61 -21.08 -35.50
N GLU A 162 19.93 -21.44 -36.75
CA GLU A 162 20.89 -22.50 -37.11
C GLU A 162 22.24 -22.40 -36.39
N ALA A 163 22.70 -21.20 -36.02
CA ALA A 163 23.97 -21.00 -35.33
C ALA A 163 23.97 -21.48 -33.87
N VAL A 164 22.81 -21.48 -33.21
CA VAL A 164 22.66 -21.83 -31.78
C VAL A 164 21.73 -23.02 -31.54
N THR A 165 21.08 -23.55 -32.59
CA THR A 165 20.15 -24.69 -32.52
C THR A 165 20.75 -25.93 -31.88
N GLU A 166 21.98 -26.32 -32.24
CA GLU A 166 22.61 -27.52 -31.65
C GLU A 166 22.84 -27.36 -30.14
N ILE A 167 23.28 -26.16 -29.72
CA ILE A 167 23.53 -25.83 -28.31
C ILE A 167 22.20 -25.80 -27.56
N ASN A 168 21.20 -25.07 -28.06
CA ASN A 168 19.90 -24.92 -27.41
C ASN A 168 19.12 -26.23 -27.33
N SER A 169 19.18 -27.07 -28.37
CA SER A 169 18.60 -28.42 -28.35
C SER A 169 19.26 -29.30 -27.26
N SER A 170 20.59 -29.26 -27.17
CA SER A 170 21.32 -29.94 -26.10
C SER A 170 20.93 -29.41 -24.72
N MET A 171 20.81 -28.09 -24.55
CA MET A 171 20.41 -27.48 -23.27
C MET A 171 18.97 -27.86 -22.86
N ASN A 172 18.04 -27.84 -23.81
CA ASN A 172 16.65 -28.29 -23.59
C ASN A 172 16.59 -29.76 -23.14
N ALA A 173 17.46 -30.63 -23.69
CA ALA A 173 17.54 -32.03 -23.29
C ALA A 173 18.06 -32.25 -21.85
N HIS A 174 18.75 -31.27 -21.27
CA HIS A 174 19.26 -31.34 -19.90
C HIS A 174 18.27 -30.88 -18.84
N LEU A 175 17.13 -30.30 -19.24
CA LEU A 175 16.08 -29.87 -18.32
C LEU A 175 15.41 -31.06 -17.62
N PRO A 176 15.12 -30.97 -16.31
CA PRO A 176 15.53 -29.91 -15.39
C PRO A 176 17.04 -30.00 -15.03
N PHE A 177 17.71 -28.86 -14.85
CA PHE A 177 19.14 -28.82 -14.54
C PHE A 177 19.43 -29.36 -13.13
N ALA A 178 20.39 -30.27 -13.01
CA ALA A 178 20.80 -30.82 -11.72
C ALA A 178 22.00 -30.05 -11.18
N VAL A 179 21.79 -29.21 -10.17
CA VAL A 179 22.85 -28.28 -9.70
C VAL A 179 23.33 -28.57 -8.30
N VAL A 180 24.60 -28.26 -8.09
CA VAL A 180 25.28 -28.30 -6.80
C VAL A 180 25.90 -26.93 -6.55
N GLY A 181 25.65 -26.37 -5.37
CA GLY A 181 26.23 -25.09 -4.95
C GLY A 181 27.24 -25.29 -3.83
N SER A 182 28.38 -24.60 -3.93
CA SER A 182 29.36 -24.48 -2.85
C SER A 182 29.98 -23.08 -2.84
N VAL A 183 30.25 -22.58 -1.64
CA VAL A 183 31.06 -21.37 -1.39
C VAL A 183 32.49 -21.75 -1.03
N GLU A 184 32.70 -22.98 -0.57
CA GLU A 184 34.01 -23.49 -0.16
C GLU A 184 34.87 -23.84 -1.38
N GLU A 185 36.13 -23.43 -1.34
CA GLU A 185 37.13 -23.79 -2.34
C GLU A 185 38.04 -24.88 -1.78
N VAL A 186 38.17 -25.97 -2.53
CA VAL A 186 39.00 -27.12 -2.18
C VAL A 186 40.09 -27.26 -3.23
N LYS A 187 41.33 -27.52 -2.78
CA LYS A 187 42.44 -27.81 -3.67
C LYS A 187 42.30 -29.24 -4.21
N VAL A 188 41.96 -29.36 -5.50
CA VAL A 188 41.95 -30.65 -6.20
C VAL A 188 43.08 -30.65 -7.24
N GLY A 189 44.13 -31.42 -6.98
CA GLY A 189 45.37 -31.37 -7.75
C GLY A 189 46.09 -30.03 -7.58
N ASN A 190 46.29 -29.31 -8.69
CA ASN A 190 46.99 -28.01 -8.71
C ASN A 190 46.06 -26.78 -8.82
N LYS A 191 44.73 -26.97 -8.79
CA LYS A 191 43.76 -25.86 -8.91
C LYS A 191 42.87 -25.78 -7.68
N MET A 192 42.56 -24.55 -7.26
CA MET A 192 41.49 -24.28 -6.31
C MET A 192 40.17 -24.31 -7.07
N VAL A 193 39.26 -25.18 -6.66
CA VAL A 193 37.94 -25.34 -7.30
C VAL A 193 36.85 -25.31 -6.25
N LYS A 194 35.71 -24.70 -6.59
CA LYS A 194 34.53 -24.72 -5.72
C LYS A 194 34.00 -26.14 -5.65
N ALA A 195 33.95 -26.70 -4.45
CA ALA A 195 33.57 -28.09 -4.24
C ALA A 195 32.90 -28.31 -2.89
N ARG A 196 32.15 -29.40 -2.76
CA ARG A 196 31.64 -29.90 -1.49
C ARG A 196 32.47 -31.12 -1.08
N LEU A 197 33.03 -31.08 0.13
CA LEU A 197 33.82 -32.18 0.67
C LEU A 197 32.93 -33.10 1.51
N TYR A 198 32.95 -34.39 1.17
CA TYR A 198 32.33 -35.45 1.96
C TYR A 198 33.40 -36.46 2.40
N PRO A 199 33.17 -37.23 3.48
CA PRO A 199 34.10 -38.27 3.92
C PRO A 199 34.43 -39.31 2.82
N TRP A 200 33.51 -39.53 1.88
CA TRP A 200 33.64 -40.50 0.79
C TRP A 200 34.13 -39.89 -0.54
N GLY A 201 34.30 -38.57 -0.63
CA GLY A 201 34.77 -37.93 -1.86
C GLY A 201 34.44 -36.46 -1.99
N THR A 202 34.86 -35.86 -3.10
CA THR A 202 34.72 -34.42 -3.35
C THR A 202 33.86 -34.17 -4.58
N VAL A 203 32.77 -33.42 -4.40
CA VAL A 203 31.88 -33.03 -5.50
C VAL A 203 32.28 -31.64 -5.99
N GLN A 204 32.98 -31.61 -7.11
CA GLN A 204 33.34 -30.38 -7.82
C GLN A 204 32.11 -29.76 -8.52
N VAL A 205 31.90 -28.46 -8.33
CA VAL A 205 30.75 -27.73 -8.91
C VAL A 205 30.93 -27.44 -10.40
N GLU A 206 32.16 -27.13 -10.84
CA GLU A 206 32.44 -26.83 -12.25
C GLU A 206 32.69 -28.08 -13.11
N ASN A 207 32.45 -29.27 -12.56
CA ASN A 207 32.65 -30.52 -13.27
C ASN A 207 31.32 -31.04 -13.85
N GLU A 208 31.22 -31.05 -15.18
CA GLU A 208 30.01 -31.49 -15.91
C GLU A 208 29.64 -32.95 -15.67
N SER A 209 30.61 -33.79 -15.26
CA SER A 209 30.33 -35.19 -14.93
C SER A 209 29.66 -35.35 -13.56
N HIS A 210 29.68 -34.31 -12.72
CA HIS A 210 29.10 -34.29 -11.39
C HIS A 210 27.76 -33.55 -11.35
N CYS A 211 27.66 -32.41 -12.03
CA CYS A 211 26.44 -31.61 -12.06
C CYS A 211 26.34 -30.76 -13.33
N ASP A 212 25.13 -30.31 -13.65
CA ASP A 212 24.82 -29.49 -14.82
C ASP A 212 25.00 -27.98 -14.55
N PHE A 213 25.75 -27.60 -13.51
CA PHE A 213 25.92 -26.20 -13.11
C PHE A 213 26.58 -25.35 -14.20
N VAL A 214 27.58 -25.89 -14.90
CA VAL A 214 28.26 -25.20 -16.01
C VAL A 214 27.27 -24.89 -17.13
N LYS A 215 26.43 -25.87 -17.50
CA LYS A 215 25.39 -25.72 -18.52
C LYS A 215 24.35 -24.66 -18.13
N LEU A 216 23.91 -24.66 -16.87
CA LEU A 216 23.00 -23.64 -16.37
C LEU A 216 23.62 -22.24 -16.46
N ARG A 217 24.89 -22.09 -16.06
CA ARG A 217 25.60 -20.80 -16.10
C ARG A 217 25.77 -20.29 -17.54
N GLU A 218 26.21 -21.15 -18.45
CA GLU A 218 26.37 -20.78 -19.86
C GLU A 218 25.04 -20.40 -20.51
N MET A 219 23.97 -21.14 -20.20
CA MET A 219 22.64 -20.84 -20.71
C MET A 219 22.14 -19.47 -20.24
N LEU A 220 22.23 -19.17 -18.94
CA LEU A 220 21.69 -17.93 -18.37
C LEU A 220 22.50 -16.69 -18.74
N LEU A 221 23.83 -16.79 -18.71
CA LEU A 221 24.71 -15.61 -18.80
C LEU A 221 25.24 -15.35 -20.21
N ARG A 222 25.45 -16.41 -21.01
CA ARG A 222 26.22 -16.29 -22.26
C ARG A 222 25.34 -16.26 -23.51
N VAL A 223 24.25 -17.02 -23.53
CA VAL A 223 23.49 -17.26 -24.77
C VAL A 223 22.11 -16.59 -24.75
N ASN A 224 21.34 -16.72 -23.67
CA ASN A 224 19.89 -16.48 -23.73
C ASN A 224 19.39 -15.30 -22.87
N MET A 225 20.27 -14.44 -22.34
CA MET A 225 19.83 -13.32 -21.50
C MET A 225 18.92 -12.34 -22.25
N GLU A 226 19.24 -12.03 -23.50
CA GLU A 226 18.42 -11.15 -24.35
C GLU A 226 17.08 -11.80 -24.71
N ASP A 227 17.09 -13.08 -25.10
CA ASP A 227 15.87 -13.85 -25.40
C ASP A 227 14.93 -13.90 -24.19
N LEU A 228 15.44 -14.14 -22.98
CA LEU A 228 14.63 -14.17 -21.76
C LEU A 228 13.99 -12.81 -21.47
N ARG A 229 14.70 -11.70 -21.75
CA ARG A 229 14.13 -10.35 -21.64
C ARG A 229 13.06 -10.10 -22.70
N GLU A 230 13.32 -10.51 -23.93
CA GLU A 230 12.39 -10.35 -25.05
C GLU A 230 11.10 -11.15 -24.82
N GLN A 231 11.20 -12.43 -24.42
CA GLN A 231 10.03 -13.25 -24.07
C GLN A 231 9.25 -12.65 -22.91
N THR A 232 9.94 -12.09 -21.92
CA THR A 232 9.27 -11.39 -20.81
C THR A 232 8.46 -10.19 -21.31
N HIS A 233 9.00 -9.42 -22.24
CA HIS A 233 8.31 -8.28 -22.81
C HIS A 233 7.18 -8.69 -23.75
N ALA A 234 7.49 -9.45 -24.81
CA ALA A 234 6.58 -9.76 -25.91
C ALA A 234 5.45 -10.74 -25.54
N ARG A 235 5.65 -11.59 -24.51
CA ARG A 235 4.67 -12.59 -24.10
C ARG A 235 4.06 -12.32 -22.74
N HIS A 236 4.88 -12.29 -21.69
CA HIS A 236 4.39 -12.22 -20.32
C HIS A 236 3.82 -10.84 -19.96
N TYR A 237 4.58 -9.79 -20.26
CA TYR A 237 4.16 -8.42 -20.05
C TYR A 237 3.01 -8.03 -20.97
N GLU A 238 3.04 -8.36 -22.27
CA GLU A 238 1.91 -8.09 -23.18
C GLU A 238 0.62 -8.79 -22.76
N LEU A 239 0.70 -10.01 -22.23
CA LEU A 239 -0.48 -10.69 -21.68
C LEU A 239 -1.07 -9.91 -20.49
N TYR A 240 -0.22 -9.48 -19.55
CA TYR A 240 -0.63 -8.65 -18.41
C TYR A 240 -1.21 -7.31 -18.88
N ARG A 241 -0.52 -6.64 -19.80
CA ARG A 241 -0.91 -5.34 -20.38
C ARG A 241 -2.27 -5.42 -21.06
N ARG A 242 -2.51 -6.45 -21.89
CA ARG A 242 -3.82 -6.66 -22.52
C ARG A 242 -4.93 -6.79 -21.49
N CYS A 243 -4.76 -7.68 -20.51
CA CYS A 243 -5.76 -7.87 -19.45
C CYS A 243 -6.01 -6.58 -18.66
N LYS A 244 -4.95 -5.82 -18.33
CA LYS A 244 -5.09 -4.55 -17.61
C LYS A 244 -5.77 -3.45 -18.42
N LEU A 245 -5.46 -3.35 -19.71
CA LEU A 245 -6.12 -2.41 -20.59
C LEU A 245 -7.60 -2.76 -20.76
N GLU A 246 -7.94 -4.03 -20.93
CA GLU A 246 -9.34 -4.49 -20.95
C GLU A 246 -10.07 -4.13 -19.65
N GLU A 247 -9.46 -4.38 -18.48
CA GLU A 247 -10.01 -3.98 -17.16
C GLU A 247 -10.23 -2.46 -17.04
N LEU A 248 -9.36 -1.66 -17.66
CA LEU A 248 -9.47 -0.20 -17.66
C LEU A 248 -10.52 0.31 -18.66
N GLY A 249 -11.15 -0.57 -19.45
CA GLY A 249 -12.21 -0.27 -20.41
C GLY A 249 -11.73 -0.13 -21.86
N PHE A 250 -10.51 -0.55 -22.18
CA PHE A 250 -9.98 -0.56 -23.54
C PHE A 250 -10.23 -1.94 -24.17
N THR A 251 -11.39 -2.13 -24.82
CA THR A 251 -11.71 -3.36 -25.55
C THR A 251 -11.42 -3.21 -27.03
N ASP A 252 -10.68 -4.15 -27.63
CA ASP A 252 -10.39 -4.23 -29.08
C ASP A 252 -11.61 -4.59 -29.96
N THR A 253 -12.82 -4.60 -29.40
CA THR A 253 -14.05 -4.91 -30.13
C THR A 253 -14.61 -3.68 -30.83
N ASP A 254 -13.92 -3.21 -31.86
CA ASP A 254 -14.57 -2.45 -32.94
C ASP A 254 -14.07 -2.98 -34.30
N PRO A 255 -14.95 -3.53 -35.16
CA PRO A 255 -14.57 -4.03 -36.49
C PRO A 255 -14.03 -2.95 -37.43
N ASP A 256 -14.19 -1.67 -37.09
CA ASP A 256 -13.66 -0.54 -37.84
C ASP A 256 -12.28 -0.15 -37.34
N ASN A 257 -11.29 -0.63 -38.08
CA ASN A 257 -9.84 -0.45 -37.99
C ASN A 257 -9.41 1.04 -38.02
N LYS A 258 -9.79 1.84 -37.01
CA LYS A 258 -9.14 3.11 -36.69
C LYS A 258 -8.16 2.86 -35.54
N PRO A 259 -6.89 3.28 -35.65
CA PRO A 259 -5.95 3.19 -34.53
C PRO A 259 -6.53 3.99 -33.37
N PHE A 260 -7.01 3.28 -32.36
CA PHE A 260 -7.62 3.86 -31.17
C PHE A 260 -6.56 4.66 -30.42
N SER A 261 -6.67 5.99 -30.46
CA SER A 261 -5.67 6.87 -29.88
C SER A 261 -5.80 6.83 -28.36
N LEU A 262 -4.85 6.16 -27.69
CA LEU A 262 -4.70 6.15 -26.23
C LEU A 262 -4.92 7.56 -25.63
N GLN A 263 -4.44 8.59 -26.32
CA GLN A 263 -4.54 9.98 -25.92
C GLN A 263 -5.98 10.51 -25.81
N GLU A 264 -6.88 10.15 -26.71
CA GLU A 264 -8.28 10.63 -26.69
C GLU A 264 -9.06 10.03 -25.51
N THR A 265 -8.82 8.76 -25.19
CA THR A 265 -9.39 8.09 -24.01
C THR A 265 -8.86 8.64 -22.68
N TYR A 266 -7.58 9.02 -22.62
CA TYR A 266 -7.04 9.70 -21.45
C TYR A 266 -7.64 11.09 -21.29
N GLU A 267 -7.84 11.83 -22.38
CA GLU A 267 -8.54 13.10 -22.34
C GLU A 267 -10.01 12.93 -21.91
N ALA A 268 -10.68 11.86 -22.36
CA ALA A 268 -12.03 11.53 -21.94
C ALA A 268 -12.13 11.18 -20.44
N LYS A 269 -11.29 10.26 -19.93
CA LYS A 269 -11.25 9.92 -18.50
C LYS A 269 -10.81 11.09 -17.62
N ARG A 270 -9.88 11.93 -18.11
CA ARG A 270 -9.50 13.16 -17.39
C ARG A 270 -10.65 14.15 -17.32
N LYS A 271 -11.42 14.28 -18.39
CA LYS A 271 -12.60 15.15 -18.43
C LYS A 271 -13.72 14.62 -17.53
N GLU A 272 -13.91 13.30 -17.48
CA GLU A 272 -14.83 12.64 -16.55
C GLU A 272 -14.40 12.86 -15.10
N PHE A 273 -13.12 12.62 -14.76
CA PHE A 273 -12.59 12.84 -13.42
C PHE A 273 -12.67 14.32 -12.98
N LEU A 274 -12.41 15.26 -13.89
CA LEU A 274 -12.61 16.68 -13.64
C LEU A 274 -14.10 17.02 -13.41
N GLY A 275 -15.00 16.39 -14.16
CA GLY A 275 -16.44 16.51 -13.98
C GLY A 275 -16.89 16.00 -12.60
N ASP A 276 -16.40 14.85 -12.17
CA ASP A 276 -16.70 14.28 -10.86
C ASP A 276 -16.17 15.13 -9.70
N LEU A 277 -14.96 15.68 -9.85
CA LEU A 277 -14.39 16.64 -8.90
C LEU A 277 -15.24 17.90 -8.79
N GLN A 278 -15.68 18.43 -9.93
CA GLN A 278 -16.51 19.63 -9.98
C GLN A 278 -17.89 19.36 -9.39
N HIS A 279 -18.49 18.20 -9.66
CA HIS A 279 -19.76 17.79 -9.05
C HIS A 279 -19.63 17.65 -7.52
N LYS A 280 -18.54 17.06 -7.02
CA LYS A 280 -18.28 16.96 -5.58
C LYS A 280 -18.03 18.32 -4.95
N GLU A 281 -17.35 19.24 -5.64
CA GLU A 281 -17.16 20.62 -5.18
C GLU A 281 -18.51 21.35 -5.12
N ASP A 282 -19.34 21.21 -6.14
CA ASP A 282 -20.68 21.83 -6.19
C ASP A 282 -21.60 21.25 -5.11
N GLU A 283 -21.58 19.94 -4.87
CA GLU A 283 -22.28 19.32 -3.74
C GLU A 283 -21.79 19.87 -2.39
N MET A 284 -20.47 19.99 -2.20
CA MET A 284 -19.90 20.54 -0.97
C MET A 284 -20.28 22.01 -0.77
N ARG A 285 -20.25 22.81 -1.85
CA ARG A 285 -20.72 24.20 -1.84
C ARG A 285 -22.20 24.27 -1.50
N GLN A 286 -23.03 23.40 -2.06
CA GLN A 286 -24.46 23.40 -1.82
C GLN A 286 -24.80 22.96 -0.38
N MET A 287 -24.07 21.98 0.16
CA MET A 287 -24.14 21.64 1.58
C MET A 287 -23.73 22.82 2.46
N PHE A 288 -22.65 23.54 2.13
CA PHE A 288 -22.23 24.72 2.87
C PHE A 288 -23.29 25.83 2.84
N VAL A 289 -23.85 26.14 1.66
CA VAL A 289 -24.92 27.15 1.52
C VAL A 289 -26.15 26.76 2.33
N ASN A 290 -26.56 25.49 2.31
CA ASN A 290 -27.68 25.01 3.12
C ASN A 290 -27.37 25.10 4.61
N LYS A 291 -26.15 24.76 5.03
CA LYS A 291 -25.71 24.88 6.42
C LYS A 291 -25.72 26.33 6.90
N VAL A 292 -25.23 27.26 6.07
CA VAL A 292 -25.25 28.69 6.37
C VAL A 292 -26.69 29.19 6.51
N LYS A 293 -27.59 28.84 5.58
CA LYS A 293 -29.01 29.20 5.66
C LYS A 293 -29.70 28.67 6.92
N GLU A 294 -29.42 27.43 7.31
CA GLU A 294 -29.94 26.81 8.52
C GLU A 294 -29.45 27.58 9.76
N THR A 295 -28.14 27.85 9.86
CA THR A 295 -27.57 28.62 10.98
C THR A 295 -28.06 30.06 11.03
N GLU A 296 -28.27 30.72 9.89
CA GLU A 296 -28.81 32.07 9.82
C GLU A 296 -30.27 32.10 10.26
N ALA A 297 -31.07 31.10 9.89
CA ALA A 297 -32.45 30.96 10.34
C ALA A 297 -32.53 30.73 11.86
N GLU A 298 -31.69 29.85 12.41
CA GLU A 298 -31.59 29.64 13.87
C GLU A 298 -31.16 30.92 14.61
N LEU A 299 -30.19 31.65 14.06
CA LEU A 299 -29.73 32.91 14.64
C LEU A 299 -30.86 33.94 14.68
N LYS A 300 -31.62 34.05 13.59
CA LYS A 300 -32.76 34.96 13.46
C LYS A 300 -33.88 34.61 14.43
N GLU A 301 -34.14 33.32 14.66
CA GLU A 301 -35.12 32.88 15.65
C GLU A 301 -34.67 33.22 17.08
N LYS A 302 -33.39 32.98 17.41
CA LYS A 302 -32.81 33.39 18.70
C LYS A 302 -32.82 34.89 18.91
N GLU A 303 -32.55 35.69 17.87
CA GLU A 303 -32.66 37.15 17.94
C GLU A 303 -34.10 37.59 18.22
N ARG A 304 -35.09 36.94 17.59
CA ARG A 304 -36.52 37.21 17.85
C ARG A 304 -36.90 36.90 19.29
N GLU A 305 -36.50 35.72 19.80
CA GLU A 305 -36.74 35.33 21.19
C GLU A 305 -36.08 36.30 22.18
N LEU A 306 -34.84 36.72 21.90
CA LEU A 306 -34.12 37.67 22.73
C LEU A 306 -34.83 39.03 22.76
N HIS A 307 -35.33 39.47 21.60
CA HIS A 307 -36.08 40.72 21.47
C HIS A 307 -37.42 40.67 22.23
N GLU A 308 -38.15 39.56 22.13
CA GLU A 308 -39.40 39.36 22.87
C GLU A 308 -39.15 39.33 24.39
N ARG A 309 -38.10 38.65 24.85
CA ARG A 309 -37.69 38.65 26.27
C ARG A 309 -37.30 40.04 26.74
N PHE A 310 -36.57 40.80 25.93
CA PHE A 310 -36.19 42.17 26.26
C PHE A 310 -37.42 43.07 26.42
N GLU A 311 -38.40 42.99 25.51
CA GLU A 311 -39.64 43.76 25.60
C GLU A 311 -40.53 43.34 26.78
N GLN A 312 -40.54 42.05 27.16
CA GLN A 312 -41.20 41.58 28.38
C GLN A 312 -40.53 42.13 29.65
N LEU A 313 -39.21 42.02 29.74
CA LEU A 313 -38.43 42.56 30.87
C LEU A 313 -38.60 44.06 31.01
N LYS A 314 -38.61 44.79 29.89
CA LYS A 314 -38.84 46.24 29.84
C LYS A 314 -40.24 46.61 30.35
N ARG A 315 -41.27 45.86 29.98
CA ARG A 315 -42.64 46.05 30.49
C ARG A 315 -42.74 45.79 31.99
N MET A 316 -42.17 44.68 32.47
CA MET A 316 -42.12 44.38 33.90
C MET A 316 -41.40 45.49 34.67
N HIS A 317 -40.26 45.95 34.16
CA HIS A 317 -39.50 47.02 34.80
C HIS A 317 -40.26 48.35 34.85
N GLN A 318 -41.01 48.69 33.79
CA GLN A 318 -41.90 49.86 33.79
C GLN A 318 -43.04 49.74 34.81
N GLU A 319 -43.62 48.55 34.95
CA GLU A 319 -44.70 48.29 35.91
C GLU A 319 -44.19 48.31 37.36
N GLU A 320 -43.02 47.71 37.64
CA GLU A 320 -42.36 47.81 38.93
C GLU A 320 -42.00 49.26 39.28
N LYS A 321 -41.48 50.01 38.31
CA LYS A 321 -41.18 51.44 38.50
C LYS A 321 -42.44 52.23 38.86
N ARG A 322 -43.55 52.00 38.16
CA ARG A 322 -44.84 52.63 38.46
C ARG A 322 -45.35 52.25 39.85
N ASN A 323 -45.29 50.97 40.22
CA ASN A 323 -45.70 50.52 41.55
C ASN A 323 -44.82 51.11 42.67
N LEU A 324 -43.52 51.30 42.42
CA LEU A 324 -42.61 51.97 43.35
C LEU A 324 -42.90 53.48 43.44
N GLU A 325 -43.26 54.14 42.34
CA GLU A 325 -43.69 55.54 42.32
C GLU A 325 -45.02 55.75 43.06
N GLU A 326 -46.00 54.86 42.88
CA GLU A 326 -47.26 54.87 43.63
C GLU A 326 -47.01 54.69 45.12
N LYS A 327 -46.25 53.66 45.52
CA LYS A 327 -45.87 53.46 46.94
C LYS A 327 -45.11 54.65 47.52
N ARG A 328 -44.26 55.30 46.73
CA ARG A 328 -43.54 56.50 47.15
C ARG A 328 -44.51 57.66 47.37
N SER A 329 -45.48 57.86 46.47
CA SER A 329 -46.53 58.88 46.60
C SER A 329 -47.37 58.65 47.84
N ASP A 330 -47.81 57.41 48.09
CA ASP A 330 -48.58 57.04 49.29
C ASP A 330 -47.79 57.32 50.58
N LEU A 331 -46.49 56.95 50.61
CA LEU A 331 -45.61 57.26 51.74
C LEU A 331 -45.37 58.76 51.92
N GLU A 332 -45.29 59.54 50.83
CA GLU A 332 -45.19 61.00 50.88
C GLU A 332 -46.49 61.62 51.42
N GLU A 333 -47.67 61.10 51.05
CA GLU A 333 -48.96 61.50 51.61
C GLU A 333 -49.08 61.14 53.10
N GLU A 334 -48.73 59.91 53.50
CA GLU A 334 -48.70 59.50 54.90
C GLU A 334 -47.73 60.36 55.72
N MET A 335 -46.56 60.69 55.17
CA MET A 335 -45.59 61.58 55.81
C MET A 335 -46.13 63.01 55.95
N ASN A 336 -46.83 63.52 54.93
CA ASN A 336 -47.47 64.83 54.98
C ASN A 336 -48.60 64.87 56.01
N ASP A 337 -49.41 63.83 56.10
CA ASP A 337 -50.48 63.72 57.09
C ASP A 337 -49.95 63.51 58.50
N PHE A 338 -48.87 62.74 58.66
CA PHE A 338 -48.14 62.64 59.91
C PHE A 338 -47.58 64.01 60.33
N ASN A 339 -46.98 64.77 59.40
CA ASN A 339 -46.50 66.13 59.68
C ASN A 339 -47.65 67.08 60.02
N ARG A 340 -48.79 67.02 59.35
CA ARG A 340 -49.99 67.80 59.72
C ARG A 340 -50.46 67.47 61.13
N ARG A 341 -50.53 66.18 61.49
CA ARG A 341 -50.90 65.72 62.84
C ARG A 341 -49.87 66.16 63.88
N LYS A 342 -48.57 66.08 63.56
CA LYS A 342 -47.48 66.55 64.42
C LYS A 342 -47.60 68.06 64.67
N VAL A 343 -47.79 68.87 63.65
CA VAL A 343 -47.98 70.33 63.78
C VAL A 343 -49.25 70.65 64.58
N ALA A 344 -50.34 69.92 64.38
CA ALA A 344 -51.57 70.08 65.17
C ALA A 344 -51.36 69.71 66.66
N ALA A 345 -50.63 68.63 66.94
CA ALA A 345 -50.28 68.21 68.30
C ALA A 345 -49.30 69.19 68.97
N GLU A 346 -48.31 69.72 68.25
CA GLU A 346 -47.40 70.76 68.72
C GLU A 346 -48.13 72.08 68.99
N THR A 347 -49.15 72.43 68.18
CA THR A 347 -50.02 73.60 68.41
C THR A 347 -50.90 73.43 69.66
N LEU A 348 -51.42 72.22 69.90
CA LEU A 348 -52.18 71.88 71.12
C LEU A 348 -51.29 71.86 72.37
N MET A 349 -50.07 71.34 72.30
CA MET A 349 -49.09 71.45 73.39
C MET A 349 -48.65 72.91 73.61
N GLY A 350 -48.48 73.70 72.56
CA GLY A 350 -48.22 75.15 72.64
C GLY A 350 -49.34 75.92 73.35
N GLN A 351 -50.60 75.56 73.12
CA GLN A 351 -51.74 76.14 73.84
C GLN A 351 -51.84 75.69 75.30
N SER A 352 -51.32 74.50 75.66
CA SER A 352 -51.24 74.06 77.06
C SER A 352 -50.12 74.75 77.87
N LEU A 353 -49.13 75.36 77.20
CA LEU A 353 -47.95 75.98 77.83
C LEU A 353 -47.93 77.52 77.81
N GLN A 354 -48.98 78.20 77.30
CA GLN A 354 -49.15 79.66 77.42
C GLN A 354 -50.43 80.11 78.16
N GLY A 355 -51.18 79.19 78.77
CA GLY A 355 -52.32 79.51 79.65
C GLY A 355 -51.99 79.68 81.14
N SER A 356 -50.75 79.46 81.57
CA SER A 356 -50.40 79.35 83.00
C SER A 356 -49.14 80.12 83.39
N SER A 357 -49.06 81.42 83.10
CA SER A 357 -48.07 82.30 83.73
C SER A 357 -48.42 83.79 83.64
N GLN A 358 -49.41 84.24 84.43
CA GLN A 358 -49.30 85.54 85.13
C GLN A 358 -50.33 85.65 86.27
N LEU A 359 -50.03 85.02 87.41
CA LEU A 359 -50.59 85.41 88.70
C LEU A 359 -49.63 85.08 89.85
N PHE A 360 -48.48 85.73 89.86
CA PHE A 360 -47.79 86.09 91.10
C PHE A 360 -47.21 87.50 90.96
N ARG A 361 -48.04 88.48 91.33
CA ARG A 361 -47.60 89.80 91.78
C ARG A 361 -46.83 89.64 93.09
N LYS A 362 -45.74 90.40 93.20
CA LYS A 362 -45.27 91.14 94.40
C LYS A 362 -45.28 90.38 95.75
N ASP A 363 -44.10 90.15 96.33
CA ASP A 363 -43.42 91.12 97.20
C ASP A 363 -42.33 90.42 98.01
N LYS A 364 -41.12 91.01 98.06
CA LYS A 364 -40.50 91.42 99.35
C LYS A 364 -39.20 92.19 99.14
N LYS A 365 -39.21 93.44 99.63
CA LYS A 365 -38.04 94.23 100.02
C LYS A 365 -37.26 93.51 101.12
N LYS A 366 -35.94 93.36 100.98
CA LYS A 366 -34.92 94.21 101.60
C LYS A 366 -33.53 93.69 101.21
#